data_AF-A0A846CCB1-F1
#
_entry.id   AF-A0A846CCB1-F1
#
_cell.length_a   1.000
_cell.length_b   1.000
_cell.length_c   1.000
_cell.angle_alpha   90.00
_cell.angle_beta   90.00
_cell.angle_gamma   90.00
#
_symmetry.space_group_name_H-M   'P 1'
#
loop_
_entity.id
_entity.type
_entity.pdbx_description
1 polymer ?
#
loop_
_entity_poly.entity_id
_entity_poly.type
_entity_poly.pdbx_seq_one_letter_code
_entity_poly.pdbx_strand_id
1 'polypeptide(L)'
;MLKILGGDVCKSSLVVWELSNNPTDLKREFRQNKRPKLKDPLTFHLNSESVEKFVGLARGSQGLVLEPTGVNYSYLWKAIASQHGIEVRWVSHPEVKHLRKSERLPDKNDQADALALATYGFRNWDNPEAFIYFDEGN
;
A
#
# COMPACT_ATOMS: atom_id res chain seq x y z
N MET A 1 -10.32 -15.17 4.81
CA MET A 1 -10.17 -14.64 3.44
C MET A 1 -9.04 -13.63 3.49
N LEU A 2 -8.04 -13.75 2.61
CA LEU A 2 -6.89 -12.85 2.63
C LEU A 2 -7.32 -11.45 2.17
N LYS A 3 -6.92 -10.41 2.92
CA LYS A 3 -7.10 -9.01 2.56
C LYS A 3 -5.78 -8.27 2.76
N ILE A 4 -5.29 -7.59 1.74
CA ILE A 4 -4.02 -6.86 1.77
C ILE A 4 -4.27 -5.39 1.44
N LEU A 5 -3.60 -4.52 2.17
CA LEU A 5 -3.50 -3.10 1.85
C LEU A 5 -2.15 -2.82 1.19
N GLY A 6 -2.15 -2.15 0.05
CA GLY A 6 -0.97 -1.49 -0.50
C GLY A 6 -1.07 0.00 -0.25
N GLY A 7 0.01 0.62 0.22
CA GLY A 7 0.04 2.04 0.56
C GLY A 7 1.16 2.78 -0.16
N ASP A 8 0.79 3.75 -1.00
CA ASP A 8 1.75 4.71 -1.55
C ASP A 8 1.86 5.93 -0.64
N VAL A 9 3.06 6.19 -0.13
CA VAL A 9 3.33 7.24 0.85
C VAL A 9 3.68 8.54 0.12
N CYS A 10 2.81 9.52 0.26
CA CYS A 10 3.01 10.88 -0.19
C CYS A 10 3.48 11.77 0.98
N LYS A 11 3.89 13.02 0.69
CA LYS A 11 4.43 13.98 1.69
C LYS A 11 3.60 14.11 2.98
N SER A 12 2.27 14.06 2.92
CA SER A 12 1.42 14.20 4.11
C SER A 12 0.19 13.31 4.05
N SER A 13 0.25 12.27 3.24
CA SER A 13 -0.87 11.36 3.03
C SER A 13 -0.41 9.96 2.66
N LEU A 14 -1.28 8.98 2.92
CA LEU A 14 -1.14 7.60 2.49
C LEU A 14 -2.28 7.29 1.52
N VAL A 15 -1.96 6.99 0.26
CA VAL A 15 -2.95 6.53 -0.73
C VAL A 15 -2.99 5.01 -0.66
N VAL A 16 -4.16 4.45 -0.33
CA VAL A 16 -4.32 3.01 -0.10
C VAL A 16 -5.11 2.36 -1.23
N TRP A 17 -4.74 1.13 -1.55
CA TRP A 17 -5.57 0.21 -2.32
C TRP A 17 -5.78 -1.08 -1.51
N GLU A 18 -7.01 -1.54 -1.44
CA GLU A 18 -7.37 -2.79 -0.77
C GLU A 18 -7.62 -3.89 -1.81
N LEU A 19 -7.04 -5.07 -1.61
CA LEU A 19 -7.36 -6.27 -2.38
C LEU A 19 -7.79 -7.39 -1.45
N SER A 20 -8.91 -8.03 -1.80
CA SER A 20 -9.39 -9.26 -1.13
C SER A 20 -9.38 -10.48 -2.05
N ASN A 21 -8.91 -10.31 -3.29
CA ASN A 21 -8.68 -11.35 -4.27
C ASN A 21 -7.53 -10.90 -5.20
N ASN A 22 -6.87 -11.84 -5.87
CA ASN A 22 -5.85 -11.53 -6.89
C ASN A 22 -6.56 -11.21 -8.22
N PRO A 23 -6.52 -9.96 -8.73
CA PRO A 23 -7.17 -9.63 -9.98
C PRO A 23 -6.43 -10.29 -11.15
N THR A 24 -7.17 -10.92 -12.06
CA THR A 24 -6.59 -11.54 -13.27
C THR A 24 -6.14 -10.50 -14.30
N ASP A 25 -6.68 -9.28 -14.23
CA ASP A 25 -6.37 -8.16 -15.13
C ASP A 25 -6.29 -6.88 -14.28
N LEU A 26 -5.08 -6.54 -13.84
CA LEU A 26 -4.82 -5.37 -12.99
C LEU A 26 -5.17 -4.05 -13.69
N LYS A 27 -5.02 -3.98 -15.02
CA LYS A 27 -5.34 -2.78 -15.78
C LYS A 27 -6.85 -2.53 -15.77
N ARG A 28 -7.65 -3.57 -15.91
CA ARG A 28 -9.11 -3.48 -15.81
C ARG A 28 -9.53 -3.15 -14.38
N GLU A 29 -8.95 -3.83 -13.39
CA GLU A 29 -9.17 -3.57 -11.96
C GLU A 29 -8.96 -2.08 -11.65
N PHE A 30 -7.81 -1.53 -12.05
CA PHE A 30 -7.51 -0.11 -11.87
C PHE A 30 -8.54 0.79 -12.54
N ARG A 31 -8.91 0.51 -13.80
CA ARG A 31 -9.83 1.38 -14.55
C ARG A 31 -11.23 1.42 -13.95
N GLN A 32 -11.70 0.29 -13.41
CA GLN A 32 -13.04 0.15 -12.84
C GLN A 32 -13.12 0.72 -11.42
N ASN A 33 -12.04 0.62 -10.65
CA ASN A 33 -12.04 0.94 -9.22
C ASN A 33 -11.19 2.17 -8.85
N LYS A 34 -10.55 2.86 -9.82
CA LYS A 34 -9.85 4.12 -9.55
C LYS A 34 -10.82 5.15 -8.98
N ARG A 35 -10.33 5.91 -8.01
CA ARG A 35 -11.14 6.86 -7.22
C ARG A 35 -10.75 8.30 -7.58
N PRO A 36 -11.65 9.28 -7.43
CA PRO A 36 -11.31 10.69 -7.70
C PRO A 36 -10.23 11.19 -6.72
N LYS A 37 -9.12 11.74 -7.23
CA LYS A 37 -7.97 12.16 -6.40
C LYS A 37 -8.34 13.10 -5.25
N LEU A 38 -9.26 14.06 -5.48
CA LEU A 38 -9.65 15.06 -4.47
C LEU A 38 -10.62 14.54 -3.40
N LYS A 39 -11.26 13.39 -3.64
CA LYS A 39 -12.29 12.82 -2.77
C LYS A 39 -12.08 11.32 -2.62
N ASP A 40 -10.83 10.88 -2.62
CA ASP A 40 -10.49 9.48 -2.51
C ASP A 40 -10.72 9.03 -1.05
N PRO A 41 -11.71 8.16 -0.77
CA PRO A 41 -12.00 7.71 0.58
C PRO A 41 -10.88 6.86 1.18
N LEU A 42 -9.94 6.39 0.37
CA LEU A 42 -8.75 5.63 0.77
C LEU A 42 -7.47 6.46 0.69
N THR A 43 -7.59 7.78 0.66
CA THR A 43 -6.47 8.68 0.99
C THR A 43 -6.58 9.11 2.44
N PHE A 44 -5.55 8.80 3.21
CA PHE A 44 -5.46 9.14 4.63
C PHE A 44 -4.42 10.23 4.85
N HIS A 45 -4.67 11.09 5.84
CA HIS A 45 -3.83 12.23 6.19
C HIS A 45 -3.36 12.12 7.64
N LEU A 46 -2.29 12.83 7.98
CA LEU A 46 -1.73 12.86 9.34
C LEU A 46 -2.56 13.78 10.26
N ASN A 47 -3.80 13.37 10.53
CA ASN A 47 -4.67 13.93 11.55
C ASN A 47 -5.46 12.80 12.24
N SER A 48 -5.91 13.03 13.47
CA SER A 48 -6.49 11.98 14.31
C SER A 48 -7.66 11.25 13.65
N GLU A 49 -8.62 11.99 13.08
CA GLU A 49 -9.80 11.40 12.43
C GLU A 49 -9.41 10.49 11.25
N SER A 50 -8.47 10.93 10.42
CA SER A 50 -8.03 10.17 9.26
C SER A 50 -7.15 8.98 9.63
N VAL A 51 -6.31 9.11 10.65
CA VAL A 51 -5.53 8.00 11.21
C VAL A 51 -6.43 6.95 11.82
N GLU A 52 -7.46 7.33 12.58
CA GLU A 52 -8.45 6.40 13.13
C GLU A 52 -9.17 5.61 12.03
N LYS A 53 -9.57 6.29 10.95
CA LYS A 53 -10.17 5.64 9.77
C LYS A 53 -9.22 4.64 9.12
N PHE A 54 -7.95 5.02 8.93
CA PHE A 54 -6.92 4.12 8.41
C PHE A 54 -6.74 2.89 9.30
N VAL A 55 -6.59 3.08 10.61
CA VAL A 55 -6.40 1.99 11.58
C VAL A 55 -7.62 1.06 11.60
N GLY A 56 -8.83 1.62 11.55
CA GLY A 56 -10.07 0.85 11.45
C GLY A 56 -10.11 -0.04 10.21
N LEU A 57 -9.68 0.48 9.06
CA LEU A 57 -9.55 -0.29 7.82
C LEU A 57 -8.47 -1.38 7.95
N ALA A 58 -7.27 -1.00 8.39
CA ALA A 58 -6.10 -1.86 8.42
C ALA A 58 -6.21 -3.03 9.39
N ARG A 59 -6.90 -2.88 10.52
CA ARG A 59 -7.19 -3.98 11.45
C ARG A 59 -8.07 -5.08 10.85
N GLY A 60 -8.84 -4.77 9.80
CA GLY A 60 -9.62 -5.75 9.05
C GLY A 60 -8.82 -6.47 7.96
N SER A 61 -7.53 -6.15 7.81
CA SER A 61 -6.63 -6.73 6.81
C SER A 61 -5.56 -7.59 7.45
N GLN A 62 -4.86 -8.37 6.61
CA GLN A 62 -3.71 -9.15 7.03
C GLN A 62 -2.47 -8.27 7.24
N GLY A 63 -2.38 -7.13 6.54
CA GLY A 63 -1.33 -6.15 6.76
C GLY A 63 -1.23 -5.11 5.65
N LEU A 64 -0.27 -4.21 5.82
CA LEU A 64 0.05 -3.09 4.95
C LEU A 64 1.37 -3.32 4.22
N VAL A 65 1.38 -3.11 2.92
CA VAL A 65 2.57 -3.20 2.08
C VAL A 65 2.99 -1.81 1.65
N LEU A 66 4.23 -1.44 1.97
CA LEU A 66 4.80 -0.14 1.70
C LEU A 66 6.08 -0.25 0.87
N GLU A 67 6.44 0.85 0.22
CA GLU A 67 7.74 1.06 -0.37
C GLU A 67 8.59 1.97 0.54
N PRO A 68 9.92 1.80 0.65
CA PRO A 68 10.80 2.67 1.43
C PRO A 68 11.05 4.04 0.77
N THR A 69 10.01 4.67 0.22
CA THR A 69 10.08 6.01 -0.37
C THR A 69 9.72 7.07 0.67
N GLY A 70 10.33 8.26 0.55
CA GLY A 70 10.05 9.37 1.46
C GLY A 70 10.32 9.04 2.92
N VAL A 71 11.37 8.25 3.20
CA VAL A 71 11.89 7.73 4.49
C VAL A 71 11.16 8.24 5.74
N ASN A 72 11.22 9.53 6.06
CA ASN A 72 10.57 10.09 7.25
C ASN A 72 9.04 9.84 7.32
N TYR A 73 8.34 9.94 6.19
CA TYR A 73 6.89 9.76 6.13
C TYR A 73 6.48 8.30 6.11
N SER A 74 7.22 7.43 5.42
CA SER A 74 6.94 6.00 5.41
C SER A 74 7.17 5.38 6.78
N TYR A 75 8.18 5.87 7.52
CA TYR A 75 8.40 5.51 8.91
C TYR A 75 7.30 5.97 9.84
N LEU A 76 6.76 7.18 9.67
CA LEU A 76 5.63 7.64 10.48
C LEU A 76 4.40 6.74 10.31
N TRP A 77 4.05 6.36 9.07
CA TRP A 77 2.95 5.43 8.81
C TRP A 77 3.24 4.02 9.34
N LYS A 78 4.50 3.54 9.26
CA LYS A 78 4.90 2.27 9.89
C LYS A 78 4.79 2.33 11.41
N ALA A 79 5.17 3.44 12.04
CA ALA A 79 5.06 3.63 13.48
C ALA A 79 3.59 3.60 13.93
N ILE A 80 2.72 4.32 13.23
CA ILE A 80 1.26 4.29 13.45
C ILE A 80 0.73 2.85 13.31
N ALA A 81 1.05 2.17 12.21
CA ALA A 81 0.63 0.78 11.98
C ALA A 81 1.09 -0.16 13.11
N SER A 82 2.38 -0.06 13.50
CA SER A 82 2.98 -0.89 14.53
C SER A 82 2.34 -0.66 15.91
N GLN A 83 2.07 0.59 16.28
CA GLN A 83 1.37 0.93 17.53
C GLN A 83 -0.03 0.31 17.64
N HIS A 84 -0.66 0.03 16.50
CA HIS A 84 -1.98 -0.58 16.42
C HIS A 84 -1.96 -2.08 16.08
N GLY A 85 -0.78 -2.71 16.07
CA GLY A 85 -0.61 -4.15 15.81
C GLY A 85 -0.81 -4.56 14.35
N ILE A 86 -0.67 -3.62 13.41
CA ILE A 86 -0.79 -3.88 11.97
C ILE A 86 0.59 -4.28 11.44
N GLU A 87 0.66 -5.46 10.81
CA GLU A 87 1.87 -5.93 10.15
C GLU A 87 2.19 -5.05 8.94
N VAL A 88 3.44 -4.58 8.86
CA VAL A 88 3.95 -3.83 7.70
C VAL A 88 5.01 -4.66 7.01
N ARG A 89 4.89 -4.78 5.68
CA ARG A 89 5.91 -5.40 4.84
C ARG A 89 6.41 -4.45 3.78
N TRP A 90 7.70 -4.54 3.47
CA TRP A 90 8.37 -3.62 2.58
C TRP A 90 8.66 -4.27 1.23
N VAL A 91 8.42 -3.52 0.16
CA VAL A 91 8.74 -3.92 -1.21
C VAL A 91 9.67 -2.86 -1.79
N SER A 92 10.69 -3.30 -2.54
CA SER A 92 11.66 -2.38 -3.14
C SER A 92 11.06 -1.60 -4.32
N HIS A 93 11.54 -0.37 -4.56
CA HIS A 93 11.13 0.44 -5.72
C HIS A 93 11.18 -0.31 -7.07
N PRO A 94 12.25 -1.08 -7.37
CA PRO A 94 12.34 -1.79 -8.64
C PRO A 94 11.22 -2.82 -8.83
N GLU A 95 10.82 -3.54 -7.78
CA GLU A 95 9.76 -4.55 -7.84
C GLU A 95 8.39 -3.92 -8.12
N VAL A 96 8.04 -2.84 -7.41
CA VAL A 96 6.78 -2.10 -7.65
C VAL A 96 6.74 -1.56 -9.09
N LYS A 97 7.84 -0.97 -9.53
CA LYS A 97 7.98 -0.44 -10.90
C LYS A 97 7.90 -1.53 -11.96
N HIS A 98 8.52 -2.69 -11.72
CA HIS A 98 8.46 -3.84 -12.61
C HIS A 98 7.02 -4.34 -12.73
N LEU A 99 6.34 -4.56 -11.60
CA LEU A 99 4.97 -5.04 -11.56
C LEU A 99 4.04 -4.10 -12.33
N ARG A 100 4.06 -2.79 -12.04
CA ARG A 100 3.25 -1.81 -12.77
C ARG A 100 3.43 -1.88 -14.28
N LYS A 101 4.68 -1.96 -14.74
CA LYS A 101 4.99 -2.03 -16.17
C LYS A 101 4.49 -3.32 -16.80
N SER A 102 4.74 -4.46 -16.14
CA SER A 102 4.30 -5.78 -16.62
C SER A 102 2.77 -5.87 -16.73
N GLU A 103 2.07 -5.25 -15.78
CA GLU A 103 0.60 -5.25 -15.67
C GLU A 103 -0.05 -4.06 -16.41
N ARG A 104 0.75 -3.26 -17.12
CA ARG A 104 0.32 -2.10 -17.93
C ARG A 104 -0.52 -1.09 -17.15
N LEU A 105 -0.17 -0.89 -15.87
CA LEU A 105 -0.72 0.17 -15.03
C LEU A 105 -0.20 1.55 -15.43
N PRO A 106 -0.91 2.64 -15.11
CA PRO A 106 -0.43 4.00 -15.37
C PRO A 106 0.91 4.31 -14.69
N ASP A 107 1.72 5.14 -15.35
CA ASP A 107 2.95 5.67 -14.77
C ASP A 107 2.65 6.87 -13.86
N LYS A 108 3.46 7.06 -12.81
CA LYS A 108 3.38 8.19 -11.85
C LYS A 108 1.97 8.44 -11.31
N ASN A 109 1.36 7.41 -10.74
CA ASN A 109 0.00 7.50 -10.22
C ASN A 109 -0.08 6.80 -8.86
N ASP A 110 -0.31 7.59 -7.81
CA ASP A 110 -0.33 7.15 -6.41
C ASP A 110 -1.26 5.95 -6.17
N GLN A 111 -2.44 5.93 -6.80
CA GLN A 111 -3.37 4.79 -6.69
C GLN A 111 -2.88 3.55 -7.45
N ALA A 112 -2.17 3.72 -8.56
CA ALA A 112 -1.60 2.61 -9.32
C ALA A 112 -0.39 2.00 -8.58
N ASP A 113 0.41 2.84 -7.92
CA ASP A 113 1.49 2.42 -7.02
C ASP A 113 0.92 1.65 -5.82
N ALA A 114 -0.13 2.17 -5.18
CA ALA A 114 -0.84 1.48 -4.11
C ALA A 114 -1.44 0.12 -4.56
N LEU A 115 -2.06 0.06 -5.75
CA LEU A 115 -2.58 -1.20 -6.31
C LEU A 115 -1.45 -2.21 -6.58
N ALA A 116 -0.31 -1.76 -7.09
CA ALA A 116 0.84 -2.63 -7.34
C ALA A 116 1.39 -3.19 -6.03
N LEU A 117 1.55 -2.37 -5.00
CA LEU A 117 1.96 -2.82 -3.66
C LEU A 117 0.97 -3.84 -3.07
N ALA A 118 -0.34 -3.57 -3.17
CA ALA A 118 -1.38 -4.47 -2.69
C ALA A 118 -1.31 -5.82 -3.41
N THR A 119 -1.12 -5.78 -4.74
CA THR A 119 -1.02 -6.99 -5.57
C THR A 119 0.23 -7.79 -5.25
N TYR A 120 1.38 -7.12 -5.08
CA TYR A 120 2.63 -7.77 -4.70
C TYR A 120 2.49 -8.48 -3.37
N GLY A 121 1.90 -7.80 -2.37
CA GLY A 121 1.61 -8.41 -1.07
C GLY A 121 0.66 -9.59 -1.19
N PHE A 122 -0.45 -9.44 -1.92
CA PHE A 122 -1.43 -10.51 -2.08
C PHE A 122 -0.83 -11.76 -2.72
N ARG A 123 0.06 -11.61 -3.70
CA ARG A 123 0.71 -12.72 -4.41
C ARG A 123 1.82 -13.39 -3.61
N ASN A 124 2.46 -12.67 -2.68
CA ASN A 124 3.66 -13.13 -1.99
C ASN A 124 3.51 -13.21 -0.47
N TRP A 125 2.32 -13.02 0.11
CA TRP A 125 2.17 -12.90 1.57
C TRP A 125 2.70 -14.10 2.35
N ASP A 126 2.63 -15.31 1.79
CA ASP A 126 3.16 -16.50 2.46
C ASP A 126 4.65 -16.76 2.16
N ASN A 127 5.33 -15.85 1.45
CA ASN A 127 6.75 -15.89 1.11
C ASN A 127 7.50 -14.67 1.71
N PRO A 128 8.04 -14.78 2.93
CA PRO A 128 8.76 -13.68 3.58
C PRO A 128 9.96 -13.14 2.78
N GLU A 129 10.66 -13.99 2.02
CA GLU A 129 11.85 -13.63 1.22
C GLU A 129 11.53 -12.69 0.04
N ALA A 130 10.24 -12.55 -0.31
CA ALA A 130 9.80 -11.58 -1.32
C ALA A 130 9.82 -10.13 -0.78
N PHE A 131 9.90 -9.96 0.54
CA PHE A 131 9.88 -8.65 1.19
C PHE A 131 11.28 -8.28 1.69
N ILE A 132 11.59 -7.00 1.64
CA ILE A 132 12.89 -6.50 2.11
C ILE A 132 12.83 -6.17 3.60
N TYR A 133 13.97 -6.28 4.27
CA TYR A 133 14.14 -5.67 5.58
C TYR A 133 14.37 -4.16 5.40
N PHE A 134 13.58 -3.36 6.10
CA PHE A 134 13.73 -1.91 6.14
C PHE A 134 13.38 -1.40 7.54
N ASP A 135 14.35 -0.78 8.19
CA ASP A 135 14.23 -0.30 9.57
C ASP A 135 14.99 1.00 9.77
N GLU A 136 14.53 1.81 10.72
CA GLU A 136 15.06 3.15 11.00
C GLU A 136 16.51 3.05 11.50
N GLY A 137 17.49 3.22 10.59
CA GLY A 137 18.90 3.31 10.97
C GLY A 137 19.88 2.44 10.18
N ASN A 138 19.46 1.76 9.11
CA ASN A 138 20.34 1.11 8.13
C ASN A 138 20.15 1.69 6.73
#